data_AF-A0A0R3P823-F1
#
_entry.id   AF-A0A0R3P823-F1
#
_cell.length_a   1.000
_cell.length_b   1.000
_cell.length_c   1.000
_cell.angle_alpha   90.00
_cell.angle_beta   90.00
_cell.angle_gamma   90.00
#
_symmetry.space_group_name_H-M   'P 1'
#
loop_
_entity.id
_entity.type
_entity.pdbx_description
1 polymer ?
#
loop_
_entity_poly.entity_id
_entity_poly.type
_entity_poly.pdbx_seq_one_letter_code
_entity_poly.pdbx_strand_id
1 'polypeptide(L)'
;MEKREEEYETLWEFLRKIKMESVFEDLKAAEVTYDRLKFLNSEDVKDAIRLVGPRAEFREKLLMMKRTEFGNIKGYIDLRVQHKNLEQLINRSPEGLTVLQSFKAKNCLSQEQRQFLVQLLLGEVDNNRNAIKMQTLCTLLDEIVALFPSEESRKIFGALEVHPLFFGRNGIPRHLHNDLY
;
A
#
# COMPACT_ATOMS: atom_id res chain seq x y z
N MET A 1 1.77 39.34 -9.19
CA MET A 1 1.88 39.31 -7.72
C MET A 1 0.66 38.60 -7.17
N GLU A 2 -0.55 39.01 -7.57
CA GLU A 2 -1.85 38.42 -7.20
C GLU A 2 -1.96 36.90 -7.35
N LYS A 3 -1.60 36.33 -8.51
CA LYS A 3 -1.75 34.87 -8.74
C LYS A 3 -1.01 34.00 -7.71
N ARG A 4 0.15 34.46 -7.21
CA ARG A 4 0.95 33.69 -6.24
C ARG A 4 0.38 33.81 -4.83
N GLU A 5 -0.28 34.93 -4.51
CA GLU A 5 -1.00 35.09 -3.24
C GLU A 5 -2.26 34.20 -3.21
N GLU A 6 -3.02 34.15 -4.30
CA GLU A 6 -4.18 33.25 -4.44
C GLU A 6 -3.79 31.76 -4.28
N GLU A 7 -2.65 31.35 -4.85
CA GLU A 7 -2.11 29.99 -4.73
C GLU A 7 -1.76 29.63 -3.27
N TYR A 8 -1.31 30.58 -2.47
CA TYR A 8 -1.00 30.37 -1.05
C TYR A 8 -2.23 30.47 -0.15
N GLU A 9 -3.22 31.30 -0.48
CA GLU A 9 -4.52 31.28 0.21
C GLU A 9 -5.21 29.92 0.06
N THR A 10 -5.20 29.36 -1.15
CA THR A 10 -5.75 28.02 -1.40
C THR A 10 -5.00 26.94 -0.59
N LEU A 11 -3.68 27.06 -0.47
CA LEU A 11 -2.87 26.17 0.37
C LEU A 11 -3.26 26.32 1.86
N TRP A 12 -3.40 27.55 2.34
CA TRP A 12 -3.76 27.85 3.72
C TRP A 12 -5.14 27.28 4.08
N GLU A 13 -6.13 27.47 3.21
CA GLU A 13 -7.47 26.92 3.39
C GLU A 13 -7.47 25.39 3.48
N PHE A 14 -6.68 24.73 2.62
CA PHE A 14 -6.49 23.28 2.67
C PHE A 14 -5.86 22.84 4.01
N LEU A 15 -4.77 23.49 4.44
CA LEU A 15 -4.11 23.15 5.69
C LEU A 15 -5.04 23.33 6.90
N ARG A 16 -5.86 24.39 6.90
CA ARG A 16 -6.90 24.61 7.92
C ARG A 16 -7.96 23.50 7.91
N LYS A 17 -8.42 23.07 6.73
CA LYS A 17 -9.37 21.95 6.58
C LYS A 17 -8.82 20.66 7.22
N ILE A 18 -7.53 20.39 7.06
CA ILE A 18 -6.88 19.19 7.63
C ILE A 18 -6.26 19.43 9.01
N LYS A 19 -6.44 20.61 9.62
CA LYS A 19 -5.87 21.00 10.93
C LYS A 19 -4.34 20.87 10.96
N MET A 20 -3.65 21.43 9.96
CA MET A 20 -2.19 21.42 9.79
C MET A 20 -1.64 22.81 9.45
N GLU A 21 -2.24 23.88 9.98
CA GLU A 21 -1.81 25.26 9.76
C GLU A 21 -0.35 25.50 10.19
N SER A 22 0.13 24.71 11.15
CA SER A 22 1.49 24.78 11.69
C SER A 22 2.60 24.52 10.66
N VAL A 23 2.30 23.84 9.55
CA VAL A 23 3.30 23.55 8.50
C VAL A 23 3.24 24.54 7.33
N PHE A 24 2.39 25.57 7.39
CA PHE A 24 2.22 26.50 6.29
C PHE A 24 3.49 27.27 5.94
N GLU A 25 4.14 27.87 6.94
CA GLU A 25 5.36 28.67 6.71
C GLU A 25 6.51 27.81 6.19
N ASP A 26 6.62 26.56 6.65
CA ASP A 26 7.59 25.57 6.16
C ASP A 26 7.35 25.28 4.66
N LEU A 27 6.10 24.99 4.28
CA LEU A 27 5.73 24.69 2.89
C LEU A 27 5.88 25.91 1.98
N LYS A 28 5.50 27.09 2.46
CA LYS A 28 5.64 28.36 1.73
C LYS A 28 7.11 28.72 1.52
N ALA A 29 7.97 28.52 2.52
CA ALA A 29 9.41 28.72 2.40
C ALA A 29 10.05 27.75 1.39
N ALA A 30 9.49 26.55 1.26
CA ALA A 30 9.88 25.55 0.24
C ALA A 30 9.21 25.79 -1.14
N GLU A 31 8.53 26.93 -1.34
CA GLU A 31 7.78 27.26 -2.56
C GLU A 31 6.75 26.20 -2.98
N VAL A 32 6.19 25.49 -2.01
CA VAL A 32 5.12 24.52 -2.24
C VAL A 32 3.79 25.27 -2.26
N THR A 33 3.07 25.19 -3.38
CA THR A 33 1.69 25.67 -3.53
C THR A 33 0.70 24.49 -3.48
N TYR A 34 -0.60 24.78 -3.36
CA TYR A 34 -1.65 23.75 -3.31
C TYR A 34 -1.54 22.74 -4.47
N ASP A 35 -1.34 23.23 -5.70
CA ASP A 35 -1.22 22.39 -6.89
C ASP A 35 0.03 21.49 -6.90
N ARG A 36 1.09 21.90 -6.18
CA ARG A 36 2.35 21.15 -6.10
C ARG A 36 2.30 20.01 -5.09
N LEU A 37 1.37 20.06 -4.12
CA LEU A 37 1.18 19.03 -3.09
C LEU A 37 1.06 17.61 -3.67
N LYS A 38 0.41 17.50 -4.83
CA LYS A 38 0.16 16.23 -5.51
C LYS A 38 1.44 15.53 -5.98
N PHE A 39 2.52 16.28 -6.20
CA PHE A 39 3.80 15.76 -6.67
C PHE A 39 4.82 15.47 -5.56
N LEU A 40 4.60 16.00 -4.35
CA LEU A 40 5.56 15.84 -3.25
C LEU A 40 5.76 14.37 -2.88
N ASN A 41 7.02 13.94 -2.85
CA ASN A 41 7.44 12.65 -2.35
C ASN A 41 7.87 12.72 -0.87
N SER A 42 8.29 11.59 -0.32
CA SER A 42 8.66 11.47 1.09
C SER A 42 9.90 12.29 1.50
N GLU A 43 10.86 12.45 0.60
CA GLU A 43 12.06 13.26 0.82
C GLU A 43 11.73 14.74 0.64
N ASP A 44 10.94 15.13 -0.36
CA ASP A 44 10.53 16.55 -0.54
C ASP A 44 9.81 17.09 0.70
N VAL A 45 8.93 16.28 1.30
CA VAL A 45 8.22 16.65 2.53
C VAL A 45 9.16 16.72 3.74
N LYS A 46 10.23 15.91 3.75
CA LYS A 46 11.24 15.92 4.80
C LYS A 46 12.14 17.14 4.72
N ASP A 47 12.45 17.59 3.52
CA ASP A 47 13.24 18.79 3.27
C ASP A 47 12.42 20.05 3.54
N ALA A 48 11.13 20.05 3.24
CA ALA A 48 10.24 21.16 3.55
C ALA A 48 9.91 21.26 5.06
N ILE A 49 9.53 20.15 5.70
CA ILE A 49 9.07 20.14 7.10
C ILE A 49 10.13 19.50 7.99
N ARG A 50 10.87 20.34 8.72
CA ARG A 50 12.04 19.91 9.51
C ARG A 50 11.65 19.05 10.71
N LEU A 51 10.56 19.41 11.39
CA LEU A 51 10.12 18.74 12.61
C LEU A 51 9.44 17.40 12.30
N VAL A 52 9.93 16.32 12.90
CA VAL A 52 9.48 14.95 12.63
C VAL A 52 7.99 14.74 12.91
N GLY A 53 7.47 15.29 14.02
CA GLY A 53 6.07 15.12 14.43
C GLY A 53 5.08 15.71 13.41
N PRO A 54 5.08 17.04 13.18
CA PRO A 54 4.24 17.68 12.18
C PRO A 54 4.42 17.08 10.78
N ARG A 55 5.66 16.71 10.42
CA ARG A 55 5.95 16.03 9.15
C ARG A 55 5.22 14.69 9.01
N ALA A 56 5.26 13.85 10.04
CA ALA A 56 4.63 12.53 10.00
C ALA A 56 3.12 12.66 9.82
N GLU A 57 2.49 13.56 10.57
CA GLU A 57 1.06 13.84 10.48
C GLU A 57 0.67 14.45 9.12
N PHE A 58 1.47 15.39 8.61
CA PHE A 58 1.25 15.98 7.30
C PHE A 58 1.33 14.94 6.18
N ARG A 59 2.31 14.02 6.22
CA ARG A 59 2.46 12.95 5.23
C ARG A 59 1.22 12.06 5.17
N GLU A 60 0.64 11.71 6.32
CA GLU A 60 -0.58 10.90 6.39
C GLU A 60 -1.78 11.63 5.78
N LYS A 61 -1.99 12.90 6.14
CA LYS A 61 -3.11 13.71 5.64
C LYS A 61 -2.96 14.04 4.15
N LEU A 62 -1.75 14.34 3.70
CA LEU A 62 -1.42 14.55 2.29
C LEU A 62 -1.72 13.30 1.46
N LEU A 63 -1.40 12.11 2.02
CA LEU A 63 -1.72 10.84 1.38
C LEU A 63 -3.23 10.64 1.23
N MET A 64 -4.02 10.97 2.26
CA MET A 64 -5.48 10.89 2.20
C MET A 64 -6.03 11.80 1.09
N MET A 65 -5.58 13.06 1.03
CA MET A 65 -5.98 14.02 0.00
C MET A 65 -5.65 13.53 -1.41
N LYS A 66 -4.45 12.98 -1.64
CA LYS A 66 -4.05 12.42 -2.95
C LYS A 66 -5.02 11.30 -3.40
N ARG A 67 -5.53 10.51 -2.46
CA ARG A 67 -6.49 9.41 -2.73
C ARG A 67 -7.90 9.92 -3.03
N THR A 68 -8.35 10.98 -2.36
CA THR A 68 -9.74 11.45 -2.43
C THR A 68 -9.98 12.56 -3.45
N GLU A 69 -9.04 13.49 -3.62
CA GLU A 69 -9.26 14.72 -4.39
C GLU A 69 -8.55 14.73 -5.75
N PHE A 70 -7.38 14.08 -5.88
CA PHE A 70 -6.59 14.11 -7.13
C PHE A 70 -6.71 12.85 -8.00
N GLY A 71 -7.41 11.81 -7.54
CA GLY A 71 -7.44 10.50 -8.18
C GLY A 71 -6.07 9.81 -8.17
N ASN A 72 -6.01 8.54 -8.60
CA ASN A 72 -4.75 7.77 -8.67
C ASN A 72 -3.74 8.45 -9.62
N ILE A 73 -2.93 9.38 -9.11
CA ILE A 73 -1.81 9.96 -9.83
C ILE A 73 -0.84 8.82 -10.12
N LYS A 74 -0.65 8.51 -11.41
CA LYS A 74 0.37 7.56 -11.89
C LYS A 74 1.71 7.91 -11.24
N GLY A 75 2.23 7.01 -10.41
CA GLY A 75 3.55 7.14 -9.79
C GLY A 75 3.56 7.32 -8.27
N TYR A 76 2.42 7.52 -7.61
CA TYR A 76 2.38 7.57 -6.14
C TYR A 76 1.22 6.75 -5.57
N ILE A 77 1.41 5.43 -5.52
CA ILE A 77 0.49 4.51 -4.86
C ILE A 77 1.19 3.99 -3.61
N ASP A 78 0.83 4.58 -2.46
CA ASP A 78 1.15 3.99 -1.16
C ASP A 78 0.28 2.73 -1.00
N LEU A 79 0.91 1.58 -1.26
CA LEU A 79 0.42 0.22 -1.03
C LEU A 79 0.27 -0.12 0.47
N ARG A 80 0.01 0.87 1.32
CA ARG A 80 -1.02 0.68 2.35
C ARG A 80 -2.38 0.51 1.65
N VAL A 81 -2.53 -0.56 0.86
CA VAL A 81 -3.77 -1.32 0.86
C VAL A 81 -4.11 -1.43 2.32
N GLN A 82 -5.29 -0.97 2.73
CA GLN A 82 -5.78 -1.23 4.07
C GLN A 82 -5.64 -2.73 4.26
N HIS A 83 -4.60 -3.16 4.97
CA HIS A 83 -4.35 -4.56 5.25
C HIS A 83 -5.47 -4.92 6.21
N LYS A 84 -6.60 -5.38 5.66
CA LYS A 84 -7.59 -6.10 6.46
C LYS A 84 -6.81 -7.32 6.92
N ASN A 85 -6.58 -7.41 8.23
CA ASN A 85 -5.93 -8.56 8.87
C ASN A 85 -6.41 -9.84 8.16
N LEU A 86 -5.49 -10.67 7.67
CA LEU A 86 -5.79 -11.88 6.91
C LEU A 86 -6.85 -12.75 7.60
N GLU A 87 -6.85 -12.78 8.93
CA GLU A 87 -7.85 -13.46 9.75
C GLU A 87 -9.27 -12.94 9.46
N GLN A 88 -9.45 -11.63 9.34
CA GLN A 88 -10.74 -11.02 8.99
C GLN A 88 -11.17 -11.35 7.57
N LEU A 89 -10.23 -11.47 6.62
CA LEU A 89 -10.55 -11.83 5.24
C LEU A 89 -10.99 -13.29 5.15
N ILE A 90 -10.28 -14.17 5.84
CA ILE A 90 -10.61 -15.60 5.91
C ILE A 90 -11.99 -15.80 6.57
N ASN A 91 -12.25 -15.10 7.68
CA ASN A 91 -13.51 -15.23 8.42
C ASN A 91 -14.75 -14.69 7.68
N ARG A 92 -14.58 -13.95 6.57
CA ARG A 92 -15.70 -13.40 5.78
C ARG A 92 -16.24 -14.37 4.72
N SER A 93 -15.53 -15.44 4.40
CA SER A 93 -15.92 -16.38 3.35
C SER A 93 -16.18 -17.79 3.93
N PRO A 94 -17.22 -18.50 3.47
CA PRO A 94 -17.43 -19.92 3.80
C PRO A 94 -16.21 -20.79 3.48
N GLU A 95 -15.53 -20.48 2.37
CA GLU A 95 -14.30 -21.15 1.93
C GLU A 95 -13.15 -20.91 2.92
N GLY A 96 -12.97 -19.67 3.39
CA GLY A 96 -11.97 -19.34 4.41
C GLY A 96 -12.22 -20.02 5.75
N LEU A 97 -13.48 -20.10 6.19
CA LEU A 97 -13.84 -20.87 7.39
C LEU A 97 -13.51 -22.36 7.24
N THR A 98 -13.72 -22.91 6.04
CA THR A 98 -13.39 -24.31 5.71
C THR A 98 -11.87 -24.55 5.76
N VAL A 99 -11.06 -23.57 5.32
CA VAL A 99 -9.60 -23.61 5.43
C VAL A 99 -9.16 -23.64 6.90
N LEU A 100 -9.72 -22.77 7.75
CA LEU A 100 -9.40 -22.75 9.19
C LEU A 100 -9.77 -24.06 9.89
N GLN A 101 -10.94 -24.61 9.61
CA GLN A 101 -11.39 -25.87 10.18
C GLN A 101 -10.51 -27.05 9.72
N SER A 102 -10.17 -27.08 8.43
CA SER A 102 -9.28 -28.10 7.86
C SER A 102 -7.90 -28.06 8.49
N PHE A 103 -7.35 -26.84 8.68
CA PHE A 103 -6.06 -26.67 9.33
C PHE A 103 -6.10 -27.10 10.80
N LYS A 104 -7.14 -26.73 11.55
CA LYS A 104 -7.30 -27.19 12.94
C LYS A 104 -7.31 -28.72 13.05
N ALA A 105 -7.86 -29.42 12.06
CA ALA A 105 -7.93 -30.88 12.05
C ALA A 105 -6.62 -31.56 11.59
N LYS A 106 -5.92 -30.98 10.61
CA LYS A 106 -4.79 -31.64 9.93
C LYS A 106 -3.42 -31.03 10.26
N ASN A 107 -3.42 -29.86 10.88
CA ASN A 107 -2.25 -29.02 11.15
C ASN A 107 -1.41 -28.74 9.89
N CYS A 108 -2.03 -28.71 8.72
CA CYS A 108 -1.40 -28.37 7.44
C CYS A 108 -2.45 -27.92 6.43
N LEU A 109 -2.02 -27.11 5.46
CA LEU A 109 -2.84 -26.69 4.33
C LEU A 109 -2.64 -27.63 3.13
N SER A 110 -3.71 -27.88 2.38
CA SER A 110 -3.61 -28.48 1.05
C SER A 110 -3.10 -27.46 0.04
N GLN A 111 -2.65 -27.93 -1.13
CA GLN A 111 -2.22 -27.04 -2.21
C GLN A 111 -3.36 -26.13 -2.70
N GLU A 112 -4.59 -26.64 -2.77
CA GLU A 112 -5.77 -25.86 -3.15
C GLU A 112 -6.07 -24.76 -2.12
N GLN A 113 -5.92 -25.06 -0.82
CA GLN A 113 -6.12 -24.08 0.25
C GLN A 113 -5.05 -22.99 0.23
N ARG A 114 -3.79 -23.35 -0.06
CA ARG A 114 -2.72 -22.36 -0.28
C ARG A 114 -3.03 -21.47 -1.47
N GLN A 115 -3.49 -22.04 -2.59
CA GLN A 115 -3.88 -21.27 -3.76
C GLN A 115 -5.07 -20.34 -3.49
N PHE A 116 -6.06 -20.80 -2.72
CA PHE A 116 -7.17 -19.95 -2.27
C PHE A 116 -6.70 -18.77 -1.43
N LEU A 117 -5.82 -19.00 -0.44
CA LEU A 117 -5.26 -17.90 0.36
C LEU A 117 -4.51 -16.89 -0.52
N VAL A 118 -3.71 -17.39 -1.46
CA VAL A 118 -3.03 -16.53 -2.44
C VAL A 118 -4.04 -15.74 -3.28
N GLN A 119 -5.09 -16.37 -3.81
CA GLN A 119 -6.13 -15.67 -4.58
C GLN A 119 -6.93 -14.66 -3.75
N LEU A 120 -7.24 -14.96 -2.49
CA LEU A 120 -7.92 -14.05 -1.58
C LEU A 120 -7.09 -12.80 -1.32
N LEU A 121 -5.77 -12.97 -1.16
CA LEU A 121 -4.81 -11.88 -1.01
C LEU A 121 -4.63 -11.08 -2.30
N LEU A 122 -4.61 -11.77 -3.45
CA LEU A 122 -4.41 -11.15 -4.76
C LEU A 122 -5.67 -10.50 -5.31
N GLY A 123 -6.86 -11.00 -5.01
CA GLY A 123 -8.13 -10.46 -5.50
C GLY A 123 -8.41 -9.05 -4.98
N GLU A 124 -7.96 -8.70 -3.76
CA GLU A 124 -8.00 -7.32 -3.27
C GLU A 124 -6.97 -6.42 -3.99
N VAL A 125 -5.89 -6.98 -4.53
CA VAL A 125 -4.83 -6.25 -5.24
C VAL A 125 -5.12 -6.12 -6.74
N ASP A 126 -5.73 -7.13 -7.36
CA ASP A 126 -5.99 -7.22 -8.79
C ASP A 126 -7.15 -6.32 -9.24
N ASN A 127 -8.10 -6.01 -8.34
CA ASN A 127 -9.07 -4.93 -8.54
C ASN A 127 -8.40 -3.57 -8.79
N ASN A 128 -7.12 -3.42 -8.46
CA ASN A 128 -6.32 -2.22 -8.70
C ASN A 128 -5.20 -2.38 -9.76
N ARG A 129 -5.06 -3.53 -10.44
CA ARG A 129 -4.05 -3.80 -11.50
C ARG A 129 -2.61 -3.35 -11.17
N ASN A 130 -2.19 -3.42 -9.90
CA ASN A 130 -0.87 -2.94 -9.48
C ASN A 130 0.03 -4.09 -8.99
N ALA A 131 1.33 -3.99 -9.26
CA ALA A 131 2.33 -4.91 -8.74
C ALA A 131 2.43 -4.81 -7.20
N ILE A 132 2.43 -5.94 -6.51
CA ILE A 132 2.63 -6.01 -5.06
C ILE A 132 4.10 -5.73 -4.74
N LYS A 133 4.36 -4.78 -3.84
CA LYS A 133 5.71 -4.53 -3.31
C LYS A 133 6.17 -5.72 -2.47
N MET A 134 7.46 -6.05 -2.55
CA MET A 134 8.08 -7.14 -1.80
C MET A 134 7.84 -7.03 -0.28
N GLN A 135 7.88 -5.82 0.28
CA GLN A 135 7.62 -5.60 1.70
C GLN A 135 6.19 -5.99 2.12
N THR A 136 5.20 -5.66 1.28
CA THR A 136 3.81 -6.06 1.49
C THR A 136 3.66 -7.57 1.41
N LEU A 137 4.38 -8.20 0.47
CA LEU A 137 4.44 -9.66 0.38
C LEU A 137 5.03 -10.30 1.64
N CYS A 138 6.12 -9.75 2.18
CA CYS A 138 6.71 -10.22 3.44
C CYS A 138 5.72 -10.14 4.61
N THR A 139 5.05 -8.99 4.79
CA THR A 139 4.04 -8.82 5.85
C THR A 139 2.87 -9.80 5.70
N LEU A 140 2.41 -10.02 4.47
CA LEU A 140 1.37 -11.01 4.17
C LEU A 140 1.80 -12.43 4.55
N LEU A 141 3.04 -12.79 4.25
CA LEU A 141 3.60 -14.09 4.59
C LEU A 141 3.74 -14.26 6.10
N ASP A 142 4.16 -13.23 6.82
CA ASP A 142 4.23 -13.25 8.27
C ASP A 142 2.83 -13.46 8.89
N GLU A 143 1.78 -12.83 8.33
CA GLU A 143 0.40 -13.06 8.77
C GLU A 143 -0.09 -14.49 8.47
N ILE A 144 0.26 -15.07 7.31
CA ILE A 144 -0.07 -16.47 7.02
C ILE A 144 0.63 -17.39 8.02
N VAL A 145 1.92 -17.18 8.30
CA VAL A 145 2.66 -17.99 9.27
C VAL A 145 2.08 -17.84 10.69
N ALA A 146 1.63 -16.64 11.06
CA ALA A 146 0.98 -16.42 12.35
C ALA A 146 -0.33 -17.22 12.50
N LEU A 147 -1.13 -17.33 11.43
CA LEU A 147 -2.38 -18.08 11.43
C LEU A 147 -2.19 -19.58 11.18
N PHE A 148 -1.14 -19.95 10.46
CA PHE A 148 -0.84 -21.31 10.04
C PHE A 148 0.63 -21.68 10.34
N PRO A 149 1.03 -21.87 11.62
CA PRO A 149 2.43 -21.95 12.02
C PRO A 149 3.23 -23.13 11.43
N SER A 150 2.56 -24.17 10.94
CA SER A 150 3.19 -25.33 10.29
C SER A 150 3.50 -25.09 8.80
N GLU A 151 3.03 -23.98 8.24
CA GLU A 151 3.35 -23.54 6.90
C GLU A 151 4.62 -22.69 6.95
N GLU A 152 5.77 -23.31 6.69
CA GLU A 152 7.02 -22.57 6.49
C GLU A 152 6.86 -21.59 5.33
N SER A 153 7.39 -20.36 5.47
CA SER A 153 7.30 -19.30 4.46
C SER A 153 7.65 -19.82 3.04
N ARG A 154 8.60 -20.77 2.93
CA ARG A 154 9.00 -21.43 1.67
C ARG A 154 7.88 -22.20 0.96
N LYS A 155 6.97 -22.88 1.67
CA LYS A 155 5.86 -23.66 1.07
C LYS A 155 4.81 -22.73 0.46
N ILE A 156 4.64 -21.55 1.04
CA ILE A 156 3.73 -20.51 0.54
C ILE A 156 4.40 -19.73 -0.59
N PHE A 157 5.70 -19.42 -0.47
CA PHE A 157 6.50 -18.83 -1.55
C PHE A 157 6.48 -19.69 -2.82
N GLY A 158 6.59 -21.02 -2.71
CA GLY A 158 6.47 -21.91 -3.87
C GLY A 158 5.13 -21.81 -4.61
N ALA A 159 4.03 -21.48 -3.90
CA ALA A 159 2.73 -21.21 -4.51
C ALA A 159 2.63 -19.80 -5.13
N LEU A 160 3.43 -18.85 -4.65
CA LEU A 160 3.54 -17.48 -5.20
C LEU A 160 4.45 -17.43 -6.44
N GLU A 161 5.49 -18.26 -6.52
CA GLU A 161 6.41 -18.36 -7.65
C GLU A 161 5.73 -18.80 -8.96
N VAL A 162 4.68 -19.62 -8.84
CA VAL A 162 3.86 -20.05 -9.99
C VAL A 162 2.75 -19.06 -10.35
N HIS A 163 2.57 -17.98 -9.58
CA HIS A 163 1.49 -17.03 -9.81
C HIS A 163 1.87 -15.98 -10.88
N PRO A 164 1.07 -15.80 -11.95
CA PRO A 164 1.40 -14.96 -13.10
C PRO A 164 1.56 -13.46 -12.80
N LEU A 165 1.17 -13.00 -11.60
CA LEU A 165 1.33 -11.62 -11.15
C LEU A 165 2.75 -11.32 -10.65
N PHE A 166 3.44 -12.31 -10.09
CA PHE A 166 4.82 -12.12 -9.61
C PHE A 166 5.81 -12.44 -10.71
N PHE A 167 5.62 -13.53 -11.45
CA PHE A 167 6.56 -14.01 -12.45
C PHE A 167 5.88 -14.19 -13.83
N GLY A 168 6.54 -13.76 -14.89
CA GLY A 168 6.11 -13.99 -16.28
C GLY A 168 6.17 -15.48 -16.65
N ARG A 169 5.82 -15.84 -17.90
CA ARG A 169 5.77 -17.24 -18.39
C ARG A 169 7.06 -18.05 -18.17
N ASN A 170 8.19 -17.39 -17.84
CA ASN A 170 9.50 -17.99 -17.65
C ASN A 170 10.02 -17.91 -16.20
N GLY A 171 9.19 -17.56 -15.21
CA GLY A 171 9.66 -17.46 -13.82
C GLY A 171 10.48 -16.19 -13.53
N ILE A 172 10.36 -15.13 -14.35
CA ILE A 172 11.06 -13.85 -14.18
C ILE A 172 10.09 -12.80 -13.63
N PRO A 173 10.44 -12.04 -12.57
CA PRO A 173 9.56 -11.04 -12.01
C PRO A 173 9.11 -9.99 -13.04
N ARG A 174 7.80 -9.72 -13.17
CA ARG A 174 7.30 -8.80 -14.22
C ARG A 174 7.86 -7.37 -14.13
N HIS A 175 8.25 -6.92 -12.94
CA HIS A 175 8.88 -5.61 -12.77
C HIS A 175 10.29 -5.54 -13.37
N LEU A 176 10.96 -6.67 -13.59
CA LEU A 176 12.26 -6.77 -14.29
C LEU A 176 12.12 -6.94 -15.81
N HIS A 177 10.90 -7.16 -16.31
CA HIS A 177 10.68 -7.27 -17.75
C HIS A 177 10.66 -5.92 -18.47
N ASN A 178 10.38 -4.83 -17.74
CA ASN A 178 10.35 -3.47 -18.30
C ASN A 178 11.74 -2.81 -18.40
N ASP A 179 12.78 -3.45 -17.85
CA ASP A 179 14.17 -2.96 -17.90
C ASP A 179 15.02 -3.67 -18.98
N LEU A 180 14.42 -4.56 -19.78
CA LEU A 180 15.13 -5.40 -20.77
C LEU A 180 14.73 -5.14 -22.24
N TYR A 181 13.96 -4.09 -22.53
CA TYR A 181 13.67 -3.63 -23.90
C TYR A 181 13.59 -2.11 -23.99
#